data_AF-A0A5C5Y7Z9-F1
#
_entry.id   AF-A0A5C5Y7Z9-F1
#
_cell.length_a   1.000
_cell.length_b   1.000
_cell.length_c   1.000
_cell.angle_alpha   90.00
_cell.angle_beta   90.00
_cell.angle_gamma   90.00
#
_symmetry.space_group_name_H-M   'P 1'
#
loop_
_entity.id
_entity.type
_entity.pdbx_description
1 polymer ?
#
loop_
_entity_poly.entity_id
_entity_poly.type
_entity_poly.pdbx_seq_one_letter_code
_entity_poly.pdbx_strand_id
1 'polypeptide(L)'
;MNVRVIAKAESMRKLRRRQMISMFVFLLTALIASLAATAFGQATYRQLPIQDALKSEAAVKQMKTALKAFSNSSEGQSSPHARAAMAYVSNYVPRRITQADATPEITELIDDVVSAIDAAQRRGNTQVANLMISKFAPMMSGVAGGNFQPAARIAATMAIGRLNSDPGDFREIPPTPYMNGFGVLKKLFETETNPDGVRAAALHGLLRYTRLTFHRLPDNVKNQLAPPLQTLLQAPVPAGRSPEAHAFMQRYAVDILELLRPDDENLATALVTISQDRNRPDLIALHSAATFGRHAGAAKAKVAAPLKTLDIWTAIAFEAFGEEVKRLEQFNKPREIAMQQPEKPDDLLVPAEERVMDASMEDGYGGDMDMDDGSYEMGAEGSDEGYGDMGMDEGYGSYGMAPVVQEYEPQPAEVVATRRRLNDVLQQIHLGVTGSAKPGMPSKPGGLLAVADDASKGKITTWVTEMETLLTDLNDKSLEETKDFLEKLTELTEQLEKMAGDAAKKPVAAPDQDGMVANPAAVDQLAGR
;
A
#
# COMPACT_ATOMS: atom_id res chain seq x y z
N MET A 1 -41.96 42.05 -57.45
CA MET A 1 -40.65 42.48 -56.89
C MET A 1 -40.49 42.19 -55.38
N ASN A 2 -41.57 42.03 -54.60
CA ASN A 2 -41.50 41.89 -53.13
C ASN A 2 -41.16 40.49 -52.57
N VAL A 3 -41.38 39.40 -53.32
CA VAL A 3 -41.13 38.03 -52.81
C VAL A 3 -39.63 37.72 -52.69
N ARG A 4 -38.80 38.24 -53.60
CA ARG A 4 -37.34 38.03 -53.55
C ARG A 4 -36.65 38.77 -52.39
N VAL A 5 -37.21 39.90 -51.95
CA VAL A 5 -36.68 40.68 -50.83
C VAL A 5 -36.96 39.97 -49.50
N ILE A 6 -38.15 39.39 -49.34
CA ILE A 6 -38.54 38.63 -48.14
C ILE A 6 -37.71 37.34 -48.02
N ALA A 7 -37.54 36.59 -49.10
CA ALA A 7 -36.71 35.37 -49.11
C ALA A 7 -35.24 35.65 -48.77
N LYS A 8 -34.69 36.78 -49.24
CA LYS A 8 -33.30 37.19 -48.92
C LYS A 8 -33.16 37.67 -47.47
N ALA A 9 -34.20 38.28 -46.90
CA ALA A 9 -34.20 38.69 -45.49
C ALA A 9 -34.27 37.47 -44.54
N GLU A 10 -35.05 36.43 -44.89
CA GLU A 10 -35.12 35.20 -44.10
C GLU A 10 -33.84 34.37 -44.18
N SER A 11 -33.20 34.28 -45.36
CA SER A 11 -31.92 33.57 -45.49
C SER A 11 -30.80 34.25 -44.68
N MET A 12 -30.76 35.58 -44.69
CA MET A 12 -29.83 36.38 -43.87
C MET A 12 -30.08 36.20 -42.37
N ARG A 13 -31.34 36.11 -41.92
CA ARG A 13 -31.67 35.83 -40.51
C ARG A 13 -31.25 34.42 -40.10
N LYS A 14 -31.46 33.41 -40.95
CA LYS A 14 -31.01 32.02 -40.69
C LYS A 14 -29.48 31.93 -40.63
N LEU A 15 -28.77 32.64 -41.52
CA LEU A 15 -27.30 32.67 -41.52
C LEU A 15 -26.76 33.35 -40.26
N ARG A 16 -27.30 34.51 -39.87
CA ARG A 16 -26.91 35.19 -38.61
C ARG A 16 -27.20 34.35 -37.37
N ARG A 17 -28.34 33.64 -37.33
CA ARG A 17 -28.68 32.73 -36.22
C ARG A 17 -27.70 31.56 -36.14
N ARG A 18 -27.32 30.97 -37.28
CA ARG A 18 -26.30 29.91 -37.33
C ARG A 18 -24.92 30.43 -36.88
N GLN A 19 -24.53 31.61 -37.34
CA GLN A 19 -23.28 32.25 -36.93
C GLN A 19 -23.24 32.55 -35.43
N MET A 20 -24.33 33.06 -34.85
CA MET A 20 -24.43 33.30 -33.41
C MET A 20 -24.36 32.00 -32.60
N ILE A 21 -25.05 30.95 -33.03
CA ILE A 21 -25.00 29.64 -32.37
C ILE A 21 -23.57 29.06 -32.45
N SER A 22 -22.91 29.12 -33.61
CA SER A 22 -21.52 28.65 -33.72
C SER A 22 -20.55 29.46 -32.87
N MET A 23 -20.74 30.78 -32.76
CA MET A 23 -19.90 31.62 -31.91
C MET A 23 -20.10 31.30 -30.42
N PHE A 24 -21.35 31.04 -30.02
CA PHE A 24 -21.68 30.68 -28.65
C PHE A 24 -21.12 29.31 -28.27
N VAL A 25 -21.24 28.31 -29.16
CA VAL A 25 -20.64 26.98 -28.95
C VAL A 25 -19.12 27.09 -28.86
N PHE A 26 -18.47 27.87 -29.73
CA PHE A 26 -17.02 28.06 -29.71
C PHE A 26 -16.55 28.72 -28.40
N LEU A 27 -17.25 29.76 -27.93
CA LEU A 27 -16.98 30.41 -26.65
C LEU A 27 -17.18 29.45 -25.46
N LEU A 28 -18.23 28.64 -25.49
CA LEU A 28 -18.49 27.64 -24.45
C LEU A 28 -17.38 26.58 -24.41
N THR A 29 -16.94 26.07 -25.58
CA THR A 29 -15.82 25.12 -25.66
C THR A 29 -14.49 25.74 -25.25
N ALA A 30 -14.24 27.01 -25.57
CA ALA A 30 -13.03 27.70 -25.13
C ALA A 30 -13.03 27.91 -23.61
N LEU A 31 -14.19 28.24 -23.03
CA LEU A 31 -14.36 28.35 -21.58
C LEU A 31 -14.15 27.00 -20.89
N ILE A 32 -14.77 25.92 -21.39
CA ILE A 32 -14.60 24.55 -20.87
C ILE A 32 -13.14 24.09 -21.00
N ALA A 33 -12.47 24.37 -22.13
CA ALA A 33 -11.06 24.05 -22.31
C ALA A 33 -10.15 24.84 -21.37
N SER A 34 -10.46 26.12 -21.11
CA SER A 34 -9.73 26.94 -20.13
C SER A 34 -9.92 26.46 -18.69
N LEU A 35 -11.14 26.02 -18.34
CA LEU A 35 -11.45 25.45 -17.02
C LEU A 35 -10.85 24.04 -16.84
N ALA A 36 -10.82 23.23 -17.90
CA ALA A 36 -10.16 21.93 -17.91
C ALA A 36 -8.63 22.07 -17.79
N ALA A 37 -8.03 23.08 -18.41
CA ALA A 37 -6.61 23.40 -18.25
C ALA A 37 -6.26 23.86 -16.81
N THR A 38 -7.21 24.45 -16.08
CA THR A 38 -7.03 24.77 -14.65
C THR A 38 -7.33 23.60 -13.71
N ALA A 39 -8.25 22.69 -14.09
CA ALA A 39 -8.57 21.48 -13.30
C ALA A 39 -7.48 20.40 -13.38
N PHE A 40 -6.74 20.35 -14.49
CA PHE A 40 -5.50 19.57 -14.64
C PHE A 40 -4.26 20.48 -14.63
N GLY A 41 -4.35 21.65 -13.99
CA GLY A 41 -3.23 22.56 -13.84
C GLY A 41 -2.10 21.84 -13.08
N GLN A 42 -1.02 21.51 -13.79
CA GLN A 42 0.24 21.07 -13.18
C GLN A 42 0.60 22.10 -12.10
N ALA A 43 0.37 21.76 -10.83
CA ALA A 43 0.72 22.66 -9.75
C ALA A 43 2.19 23.03 -9.89
N THR A 44 2.50 24.33 -9.97
CA THR A 44 3.88 24.79 -10.08
C THR A 44 4.57 24.51 -8.75
N TYR A 45 5.23 23.36 -8.67
CA TYR A 45 5.98 22.95 -7.49
C TYR A 45 7.24 23.80 -7.36
N ARG A 46 7.55 24.26 -6.15
CA ARG A 46 8.79 24.94 -5.84
C ARG A 46 9.95 23.96 -6.05
N GLN A 47 11.08 24.45 -6.53
CA GLN A 47 12.35 23.72 -6.56
C GLN A 47 13.38 24.50 -5.76
N LEU A 48 14.28 23.81 -5.06
CA LEU A 48 15.40 24.46 -4.39
C LEU A 48 16.59 24.53 -5.36
N PRO A 49 17.19 25.71 -5.58
CA PRO A 49 18.29 25.85 -6.52
C PRO A 49 19.54 25.12 -6.02
N ILE A 50 20.08 24.23 -6.86
CA ILE A 50 21.37 23.56 -6.64
C ILE A 50 22.48 24.50 -7.11
N GLN A 51 23.49 24.71 -6.28
CA GLN A 51 24.68 25.50 -6.64
C GLN A 51 25.44 24.80 -7.78
N ASP A 52 25.89 25.54 -8.78
CA ASP A 52 26.53 24.96 -9.98
C ASP A 52 27.76 24.10 -9.66
N ALA A 53 28.52 24.48 -8.62
CA ALA A 53 29.66 23.71 -8.13
C ALA A 53 29.31 22.30 -7.62
N LEU A 54 28.02 22.04 -7.31
CA LEU A 54 27.53 20.75 -6.81
C LEU A 54 26.81 19.92 -7.87
N LYS A 55 26.69 20.42 -9.11
CA LYS A 55 25.97 19.74 -10.20
C LYS A 55 26.84 18.74 -10.97
N SER A 56 28.16 18.87 -10.92
CA SER A 56 29.03 17.98 -11.69
C SER A 56 29.06 16.58 -11.10
N GLU A 57 29.00 15.57 -11.95
CA GLU A 57 29.04 14.16 -11.54
C GLU A 57 30.30 13.84 -10.71
N ALA A 58 31.44 14.43 -11.08
CA ALA A 58 32.68 14.32 -10.32
C ALA A 58 32.57 14.88 -8.90
N ALA A 59 31.90 16.02 -8.71
CA ALA A 59 31.68 16.59 -7.39
C ALA A 59 30.72 15.74 -6.56
N VAL A 60 29.66 15.22 -7.18
CA VAL A 60 28.70 14.30 -6.53
C VAL A 60 29.41 13.03 -6.07
N LYS A 61 30.21 12.40 -6.93
CA LYS A 61 30.99 11.21 -6.60
C LYS A 61 31.97 11.48 -5.46
N GLN A 62 32.70 12.59 -5.49
CA GLN A 62 33.61 12.99 -4.42
C GLN A 62 32.86 13.17 -3.09
N MET A 63 31.70 13.82 -3.13
CA MET A 63 30.84 14.02 -1.97
C MET A 63 30.30 12.70 -1.40
N LYS A 64 29.84 11.76 -2.24
CA LYS A 64 29.41 10.42 -1.82
C LYS A 64 30.57 9.63 -1.19
N THR A 65 31.76 9.65 -1.79
CA THR A 65 32.96 9.01 -1.22
C THR A 65 33.33 9.63 0.13
N ALA A 66 33.27 10.97 0.24
CA ALA A 66 33.51 11.67 1.49
C ALA A 66 32.47 11.32 2.55
N LEU A 67 31.19 11.16 2.19
CA LEU A 67 30.14 10.73 3.11
C LEU A 67 30.47 9.35 3.71
N LYS A 68 30.83 8.36 2.87
CA LYS A 68 31.21 7.02 3.34
C LYS A 68 32.47 7.02 4.21
N ALA A 69 33.46 7.83 3.87
CA ALA A 69 34.66 8.00 4.69
C ALA A 69 34.33 8.69 6.03
N PHE A 70 33.45 9.69 5.99
CA PHE A 70 33.03 10.45 7.15
C PHE A 70 32.23 9.60 8.14
N SER A 71 31.28 8.78 7.69
CA SER A 71 30.50 7.89 8.57
C SER A 71 31.38 6.90 9.35
N ASN A 72 32.54 6.55 8.79
CA ASN A 72 33.51 5.65 9.40
C ASN A 72 34.49 6.35 10.34
N SER A 73 34.52 7.68 10.35
CA SER A 73 35.43 8.49 11.16
C SER A 73 34.93 8.67 12.59
N SER A 74 35.84 8.66 13.57
CA SER A 74 35.58 9.08 14.95
C SER A 74 35.84 10.56 15.20
N GLU A 75 36.44 11.28 14.23
CA GLU A 75 36.95 12.65 14.41
C GLU A 75 35.87 13.75 14.36
N GLY A 76 34.61 13.40 14.08
CA GLY A 76 33.53 14.38 14.02
C GLY A 76 33.84 15.51 13.03
N GLN A 77 33.50 16.76 13.38
CA GLN A 77 33.72 17.93 12.52
C GLN A 77 35.18 18.16 12.10
N SER A 78 36.14 17.62 12.86
CA SER A 78 37.57 17.76 12.55
C SER A 78 38.03 16.87 11.39
N SER A 79 37.19 15.91 10.97
CA SER A 79 37.52 15.02 9.86
C SER A 79 37.77 15.79 8.56
N PRO A 80 38.80 15.44 7.77
CA PRO A 80 39.05 16.06 6.46
C PRO A 80 37.87 15.85 5.49
N HIS A 81 37.05 14.83 5.71
CA HIS A 81 35.88 14.52 4.88
C HIS A 81 34.60 15.26 5.31
N ALA A 82 34.59 15.87 6.51
CA ALA A 82 33.38 16.46 7.10
C ALA A 82 32.73 17.50 6.18
N ARG A 83 33.53 18.40 5.59
CA ARG A 83 33.00 19.49 4.75
C ARG A 83 32.28 18.96 3.51
N ALA A 84 32.89 18.02 2.79
CA ALA A 84 32.33 17.44 1.58
C ALA A 84 31.11 16.55 1.89
N ALA A 85 31.18 15.74 2.97
CA ALA A 85 30.04 14.96 3.44
C ALA A 85 28.86 15.86 3.82
N MET A 86 29.09 16.94 4.57
CA MET A 86 28.03 17.89 4.92
C MET A 86 27.49 18.64 3.71
N ALA A 87 28.29 18.93 2.69
CA ALA A 87 27.79 19.49 1.44
C ALA A 87 26.80 18.53 0.75
N TYR A 88 27.07 17.23 0.78
CA TYR A 88 26.14 16.22 0.27
C TYR A 88 24.83 16.18 1.06
N VAL A 89 24.95 15.99 2.38
CA VAL A 89 23.83 15.76 3.31
C VAL A 89 22.94 16.99 3.46
N SER A 90 23.55 18.17 3.65
CA SER A 90 22.80 19.40 3.95
C SER A 90 22.46 20.20 2.70
N ASN A 91 23.22 20.01 1.61
CA ASN A 91 23.04 20.82 0.41
C ASN A 91 22.55 20.08 -0.82
N TYR A 92 23.28 19.07 -1.27
CA TYR A 92 22.97 18.39 -2.53
C TYR A 92 21.66 17.62 -2.44
N VAL A 93 21.56 16.62 -1.55
CA VAL A 93 20.41 15.70 -1.48
C VAL A 93 19.08 16.45 -1.30
N PRO A 94 18.91 17.34 -0.29
CA PRO A 94 17.62 18.03 -0.09
C PRO A 94 17.19 18.91 -1.26
N ARG A 95 18.14 19.41 -2.06
CA ARG A 95 17.82 20.22 -3.24
C ARG A 95 17.58 19.35 -4.47
N ARG A 96 18.34 18.26 -4.63
CA ARG A 96 18.22 17.35 -5.75
C ARG A 96 16.87 16.65 -5.77
N ILE A 97 16.41 16.12 -4.63
CA ILE A 97 15.09 15.47 -4.55
C ILE A 97 13.92 16.40 -4.91
N THR A 98 14.12 17.72 -4.89
CA THR A 98 13.08 18.70 -5.26
C THR A 98 13.04 19.03 -6.76
N GLN A 99 14.01 18.56 -7.55
CA GLN A 99 14.04 18.79 -8.99
C GLN A 99 13.04 17.87 -9.71
N ALA A 100 12.53 18.32 -10.87
CA ALA A 100 11.49 17.60 -11.59
C ALA A 100 11.97 16.28 -12.23
N ASP A 101 13.25 16.20 -12.56
CA ASP A 101 13.89 15.04 -13.18
C ASP A 101 14.51 14.08 -12.15
N ALA A 102 14.46 14.40 -10.85
CA ALA A 102 15.09 13.60 -9.80
C ALA A 102 14.29 12.38 -9.39
N THR A 103 13.03 12.23 -9.79
CA THR A 103 12.13 11.16 -9.30
C THR A 103 12.74 9.76 -9.29
N PRO A 104 13.49 9.31 -10.33
CA PRO A 104 14.09 7.97 -10.34
C PRO A 104 15.19 7.76 -9.29
N GLU A 105 15.87 8.82 -8.86
CA GLU A 105 17.01 8.76 -7.95
C GLU A 105 16.68 9.18 -6.50
N ILE A 106 15.44 9.62 -6.23
CA ILE A 106 15.05 10.10 -4.88
C ILE A 106 15.36 9.06 -3.81
N THR A 107 14.98 7.80 -4.05
CA THR A 107 15.18 6.71 -3.07
C THR A 107 16.66 6.50 -2.79
N GLU A 108 17.49 6.34 -3.83
CA GLU A 108 18.95 6.16 -3.69
C GLU A 108 19.59 7.32 -2.92
N LEU A 109 19.23 8.57 -3.24
CA LEU A 109 19.81 9.75 -2.58
C LEU A 109 19.49 9.82 -1.09
N ILE A 110 18.27 9.43 -0.71
CA ILE A 110 17.86 9.39 0.69
C ILE A 110 18.56 8.23 1.40
N ASP A 111 18.60 7.06 0.77
CA ASP A 111 19.23 5.86 1.33
C ASP A 111 20.73 6.02 1.53
N ASP A 112 21.43 6.73 0.64
CA ASP A 112 22.84 7.10 0.82
C ASP A 112 23.08 7.79 2.18
N VAL A 113 22.23 8.77 2.49
CA VAL A 113 22.36 9.58 3.71
C VAL A 113 21.91 8.80 4.94
N VAL A 114 20.77 8.12 4.88
CA VAL A 114 20.24 7.34 6.00
C VAL A 114 21.18 6.18 6.34
N SER A 115 21.66 5.44 5.33
CA SER A 115 22.63 4.35 5.52
C SER A 115 23.95 4.85 6.10
N ALA A 116 24.44 6.03 5.70
CA ALA A 116 25.65 6.61 6.28
C ALA A 116 25.44 7.01 7.76
N ILE A 117 24.25 7.51 8.12
CA ILE A 117 23.88 7.79 9.51
C ILE A 117 23.84 6.49 10.32
N ASP A 118 23.15 5.47 9.83
CA ASP A 118 23.02 4.19 10.51
C ASP A 118 24.37 3.48 10.66
N ALA A 119 25.24 3.54 9.64
CA ALA A 119 26.59 3.01 9.70
C ALA A 119 27.43 3.70 10.77
N ALA A 120 27.35 5.03 10.88
CA ALA A 120 28.03 5.78 11.94
C ALA A 120 27.51 5.39 13.34
N GLN A 121 26.18 5.22 13.48
CA GLN A 121 25.56 4.79 14.73
C GLN A 121 25.99 3.39 15.15
N ARG A 122 25.95 2.41 14.24
CA ARG A 122 26.37 1.02 14.50
C ARG A 122 27.84 0.90 14.91
N ARG A 123 28.70 1.83 14.46
CA ARG A 123 30.13 1.87 14.80
C ARG A 123 30.44 2.64 16.09
N GLY A 124 29.43 3.18 16.77
CA GLY A 124 29.61 4.02 17.96
C GLY A 124 30.10 5.44 17.66
N ASN A 125 30.12 5.86 16.39
CA ASN A 125 30.49 7.22 15.98
C ASN A 125 29.29 8.18 16.15
N THR A 126 28.72 8.24 17.36
CA THR A 126 27.48 8.97 17.67
C THR A 126 27.60 10.46 17.37
N GLN A 127 28.76 11.07 17.58
CA GLN A 127 29.00 12.48 17.25
C GLN A 127 28.83 12.75 15.74
N VAL A 128 29.33 11.86 14.88
CA VAL A 128 29.21 11.98 13.42
C VAL A 128 27.76 11.79 12.98
N ALA A 129 27.09 10.76 13.50
CA ALA A 129 25.67 10.53 13.24
C ALA A 129 24.82 11.74 13.65
N ASN A 130 25.01 12.24 14.88
CA ASN A 130 24.27 13.40 15.40
C ASN A 130 24.54 14.67 14.58
N LEU A 131 25.77 14.85 14.09
CA LEU A 131 26.08 15.96 13.20
C LEU A 131 25.30 15.84 11.88
N MET A 132 25.31 14.68 11.23
CA MET A 132 24.55 14.44 9.99
C MET A 132 23.06 14.68 10.22
N ILE A 133 22.47 14.10 11.28
CA ILE A 133 21.07 14.27 11.65
C ILE A 133 20.73 15.74 11.86
N SER A 134 21.57 16.49 12.59
CA SER A 134 21.34 17.90 12.90
C SER A 134 21.28 18.80 11.65
N LYS A 135 21.89 18.37 10.55
CA LYS A 135 21.88 19.09 9.26
C LYS A 135 20.82 18.55 8.31
N PHE A 136 20.60 17.25 8.30
CA PHE A 136 19.69 16.57 7.39
C PHE A 136 18.21 16.76 7.78
N ALA A 137 17.88 16.50 9.05
CA ALA A 137 16.49 16.47 9.52
C ALA A 137 15.75 17.82 9.33
N PRO A 138 16.36 18.99 9.61
CA PRO A 138 15.69 20.28 9.37
C PRO A 138 15.40 20.52 7.88
N MET A 139 16.32 20.09 6.99
CA MET A 139 16.14 20.23 5.55
C MET A 139 15.02 19.32 5.03
N MET A 140 15.00 18.05 5.47
CA MET A 140 13.90 17.13 5.14
C MET A 140 12.56 17.63 5.67
N SER A 141 12.52 18.19 6.88
CA SER A 141 11.31 18.77 7.45
C SER A 141 10.78 19.93 6.60
N GLY A 142 11.69 20.77 6.09
CA GLY A 142 11.34 21.85 5.16
C GLY A 142 10.80 21.36 3.82
N VAL A 143 11.36 20.27 3.28
CA VAL A 143 10.85 19.64 2.05
C VAL A 143 9.49 18.99 2.28
N ALA A 144 9.33 18.19 3.34
CA ALA A 144 8.09 17.49 3.65
C ALA A 144 6.89 18.44 3.84
N GLY A 145 7.10 19.56 4.54
CA GLY A 145 6.08 20.58 4.79
C GLY A 145 5.92 21.66 3.70
N GLY A 146 6.79 21.68 2.69
CA GLY A 146 6.80 22.72 1.65
C GLY A 146 5.93 22.38 0.43
N ASN A 147 5.77 23.36 -0.47
CA ASN A 147 5.11 23.17 -1.76
C ASN A 147 6.08 22.55 -2.80
N PHE A 148 6.50 21.30 -2.56
CA PHE A 148 7.36 20.52 -3.45
C PHE A 148 6.57 19.39 -4.11
N GLN A 149 7.16 18.74 -5.11
CA GLN A 149 6.56 17.58 -5.77
C GLN A 149 6.19 16.48 -4.74
N PRO A 150 5.05 15.78 -4.91
CA PRO A 150 4.61 14.77 -3.96
C PRO A 150 5.67 13.71 -3.65
N ALA A 151 6.39 13.21 -4.67
CA ALA A 151 7.45 12.22 -4.49
C ALA A 151 8.56 12.71 -3.53
N ALA A 152 9.02 13.96 -3.70
CA ALA A 152 10.02 14.57 -2.83
C ALA A 152 9.52 14.71 -1.38
N ARG A 153 8.26 15.11 -1.21
CA ARG A 153 7.63 15.30 0.12
C ARG A 153 7.44 13.97 0.83
N ILE A 154 7.02 12.92 0.12
CA ILE A 154 6.86 11.57 0.63
C ILE A 154 8.22 11.04 1.10
N ALA A 155 9.23 11.09 0.24
CA ALA A 155 10.57 10.62 0.57
C ALA A 155 11.19 11.37 1.75
N ALA A 156 11.04 12.69 1.81
CA ALA A 156 11.51 13.48 2.95
C ALA A 156 10.78 13.11 4.25
N THR A 157 9.47 12.83 4.18
CA THR A 157 8.68 12.39 5.35
C THR A 157 9.14 11.01 5.83
N MET A 158 9.35 10.06 4.91
CA MET A 158 9.89 8.74 5.23
C MET A 158 11.29 8.83 5.83
N ALA A 159 12.16 9.68 5.27
CA ALA A 159 13.50 9.90 5.79
C ALA A 159 13.45 10.33 7.26
N ILE A 160 12.62 11.31 7.60
CA ILE A 160 12.43 11.76 9.00
C ILE A 160 11.97 10.60 9.90
N GLY A 161 11.04 9.77 9.43
CA GLY A 161 10.54 8.61 10.19
C GLY A 161 11.60 7.54 10.46
N ARG A 162 12.59 7.38 9.57
CA ARG A 162 13.69 6.40 9.69
C ARG A 162 14.80 6.85 10.64
N LEU A 163 14.97 8.15 10.87
CA LEU A 163 16.06 8.66 11.70
C LEU A 163 15.96 8.19 13.17
N ASN A 164 17.13 8.00 13.78
CA ASN A 164 17.30 7.62 15.18
C ASN A 164 18.11 8.69 15.92
N SER A 165 17.69 9.06 17.12
CA SER A 165 18.50 9.86 18.05
C SER A 165 19.61 9.03 18.67
N ASP A 166 19.32 7.77 19.03
CA ASP A 166 20.29 6.85 19.62
C ASP A 166 20.30 5.53 18.85
N PRO A 167 21.50 4.94 18.58
CA PRO A 167 21.59 3.60 18.04
C PRO A 167 20.90 2.59 18.97
N GLY A 168 20.29 1.57 18.37
CA GLY A 168 20.00 0.34 19.11
C GLY A 168 21.30 -0.40 19.42
N ASP A 169 21.31 -1.19 20.48
CA ASP A 169 22.40 -2.11 20.79
C ASP A 169 22.08 -3.50 20.20
N PHE A 170 23.11 -4.23 19.75
CA PHE A 170 23.01 -5.63 19.33
C PHE A 170 22.52 -6.55 20.47
N ARG A 171 22.51 -6.07 21.71
CA ARG A 171 22.15 -6.80 22.93
C ARG A 171 20.88 -6.27 23.61
N GLU A 172 19.78 -6.13 22.86
CA GLU A 172 18.39 -5.98 23.35
C GLU A 172 17.83 -4.55 23.51
N ILE A 173 18.58 -3.48 23.24
CA ILE A 173 18.02 -2.11 23.30
C ILE A 173 17.58 -1.68 21.89
N PRO A 174 16.27 -1.50 21.62
CA PRO A 174 15.82 -0.98 20.33
C PRO A 174 16.32 0.47 20.14
N PRO A 175 16.53 0.89 18.88
CA PRO A 175 16.94 2.26 18.59
C PRO A 175 15.89 3.27 19.07
N THR A 176 16.35 4.42 19.56
CA THR A 176 15.46 5.53 19.90
C THR A 176 15.21 6.36 18.64
N PRO A 177 13.96 6.47 18.14
CA PRO A 177 13.62 7.31 17.01
C PRO A 177 13.99 8.78 17.23
N TYR A 178 14.17 9.52 16.14
CA TYR A 178 14.51 10.94 16.23
C TYR A 178 13.38 11.75 16.89
N MET A 179 13.62 12.24 18.10
CA MET A 179 12.57 12.83 18.95
C MET A 179 11.92 14.08 18.34
N ASN A 180 12.70 14.93 17.65
CA ASN A 180 12.14 16.12 17.00
C ASN A 180 11.34 15.78 15.73
N GLY A 181 11.49 14.56 15.20
CA GLY A 181 10.72 14.07 14.06
C GLY A 181 9.24 13.88 14.40
N PHE A 182 8.92 13.52 15.66
CA PHE A 182 7.54 13.27 16.09
C PHE A 182 6.60 14.44 15.79
N GLY A 183 6.98 15.67 16.19
CA GLY A 183 6.14 16.86 15.98
C GLY A 183 5.92 17.18 14.50
N VAL A 184 6.91 16.91 13.66
CA VAL A 184 6.81 17.10 12.21
C VAL A 184 5.87 16.06 11.60
N LEU A 185 6.06 14.78 11.91
CA LEU A 185 5.22 13.68 11.42
C LEU A 185 3.76 13.86 11.85
N LYS A 186 3.52 14.18 13.13
CA LYS A 186 2.18 14.47 13.65
C LYS A 186 1.50 15.60 12.87
N LYS A 187 2.20 16.74 12.69
CA LYS A 187 1.67 17.88 11.95
C LYS A 187 1.34 17.52 10.49
N LEU A 188 2.21 16.75 9.83
CA LEU A 188 1.99 16.32 8.44
C LEU A 188 0.76 15.43 8.30
N PHE A 189 0.54 14.52 9.25
CA PHE A 189 -0.65 13.67 9.31
C PHE A 189 -1.94 14.47 9.56
N GLU A 190 -1.94 15.36 10.55
CA GLU A 190 -3.12 16.13 10.99
C GLU A 190 -3.57 17.16 9.96
N THR A 191 -2.66 17.65 9.12
CA THR A 191 -2.98 18.64 8.10
C THR A 191 -3.72 17.97 6.95
N GLU A 192 -5.05 18.11 6.93
CA GLU A 192 -5.93 17.47 5.93
C GLU A 192 -5.65 17.90 4.49
N THR A 193 -5.12 19.11 4.29
CA THR A 193 -4.74 19.64 2.97
C THR A 193 -3.47 19.01 2.39
N ASN A 194 -2.77 18.16 3.15
CA ASN A 194 -1.61 17.45 2.63
C ASN A 194 -2.03 16.32 1.70
N PRO A 195 -1.23 16.04 0.65
CA PRO A 195 -1.44 14.86 -0.20
C PRO A 195 -1.50 13.58 0.62
N ASP A 196 -2.37 12.65 0.23
CA ASP A 196 -2.58 11.39 0.96
C ASP A 196 -1.30 10.58 1.13
N GLY A 197 -0.43 10.54 0.12
CA GLY A 197 0.88 9.88 0.23
C GLY A 197 1.78 10.48 1.33
N VAL A 198 1.73 11.80 1.54
CA VAL A 198 2.49 12.46 2.63
C VAL A 198 1.90 12.11 3.99
N ARG A 199 0.56 12.09 4.08
CA ARG A 199 -0.15 11.70 5.32
C ARG A 199 0.11 10.23 5.67
N ALA A 200 0.10 9.35 4.68
CA ALA A 200 0.42 7.93 4.84
C ALA A 200 1.88 7.72 5.25
N ALA A 201 2.84 8.40 4.62
CA ALA A 201 4.25 8.37 5.03
C ALA A 201 4.45 8.88 6.46
N ALA A 202 3.69 9.91 6.87
CA ALA A 202 3.72 10.42 8.22
C ALA A 202 3.17 9.39 9.24
N LEU A 203 2.06 8.72 8.92
CA LEU A 203 1.51 7.63 9.72
C LEU A 203 2.48 6.45 9.84
N HIS A 204 3.17 6.09 8.76
CA HIS A 204 4.22 5.06 8.80
C HIS A 204 5.35 5.44 9.77
N GLY A 205 5.84 6.69 9.69
CA GLY A 205 6.84 7.20 10.64
C GLY A 205 6.34 7.22 12.09
N LEU A 206 5.08 7.60 12.32
CA LEU A 206 4.46 7.58 13.65
C LEU A 206 4.31 6.16 14.19
N LEU A 207 3.95 5.19 13.35
CA LEU A 207 3.87 3.78 13.73
C LEU A 207 5.23 3.24 14.17
N ARG A 208 6.29 3.54 13.41
CA ARG A 208 7.66 3.19 13.82
C ARG A 208 8.01 3.84 15.16
N TYR A 209 7.67 5.12 15.32
CA TYR A 209 7.91 5.85 16.56
C TYR A 209 7.23 5.16 17.75
N THR A 210 5.95 4.84 17.64
CA THR A 210 5.20 4.18 18.71
C THR A 210 5.71 2.77 18.96
N ARG A 211 5.98 1.96 17.93
CA ARG A 211 6.53 0.59 18.08
C ARG A 211 7.85 0.57 18.84
N LEU A 212 8.76 1.49 18.56
CA LEU A 212 10.09 1.49 19.19
C LEU A 212 10.10 2.13 20.59
N THR A 213 9.13 3.00 20.88
CA THR A 213 9.13 3.76 22.14
C THR A 213 7.93 3.52 23.05
N PHE A 214 7.03 2.58 22.73
CA PHE A 214 5.75 2.44 23.46
C PHE A 214 5.89 2.31 24.98
N HIS A 215 6.88 1.55 25.47
CA HIS A 215 7.15 1.40 26.92
C HIS A 215 7.66 2.68 27.60
N ARG A 216 8.22 3.62 26.82
CA ARG A 216 8.85 4.86 27.28
C ARG A 216 8.07 6.10 26.85
N LEU A 217 6.97 5.93 26.11
CA LEU A 217 6.21 7.04 25.55
C LEU A 217 5.48 7.76 26.69
N PRO A 218 5.73 9.05 26.93
CA PRO A 218 5.05 9.77 28.00
C PRO A 218 3.54 9.92 27.70
N ASP A 219 2.70 9.93 28.74
CA ASP A 219 1.23 9.93 28.56
C ASP A 219 0.70 11.16 27.81
N ASN A 220 1.38 12.31 27.90
CA ASN A 220 1.02 13.48 27.11
C ASN A 220 1.15 13.22 25.60
N VAL A 221 2.17 12.47 25.16
CA VAL A 221 2.35 12.09 23.75
C VAL A 221 1.25 11.12 23.32
N LYS A 222 0.91 10.13 24.15
CA LYS A 222 -0.21 9.21 23.90
C LYS A 222 -1.52 9.98 23.72
N ASN A 223 -1.77 10.95 24.61
CA ASN A 223 -2.99 11.76 24.61
C ASN A 223 -3.05 12.78 23.46
N GLN A 224 -1.92 13.16 22.90
CA GLN A 224 -1.85 14.01 21.71
C GLN A 224 -2.11 13.25 20.41
N LEU A 225 -1.78 11.96 20.36
CA LEU A 225 -1.86 11.15 19.14
C LEU A 225 -3.14 10.31 19.05
N ALA A 226 -3.68 9.84 20.18
CA ALA A 226 -4.88 8.98 20.16
C ALA A 226 -6.13 9.67 19.57
N PRO A 227 -6.50 10.92 19.94
CA PRO A 227 -7.72 11.55 19.40
C PRO A 227 -7.75 11.72 17.87
N PRO A 228 -6.70 12.23 17.18
CA PRO A 228 -6.74 12.36 15.72
C PRO A 228 -6.74 11.00 15.01
N LEU A 229 -6.15 9.95 15.59
CA LEU A 229 -6.21 8.59 15.04
C LEU A 229 -7.60 7.96 15.22
N GLN A 230 -8.24 8.15 16.37
CA GLN A 230 -9.64 7.74 16.59
C GLN A 230 -10.57 8.46 15.61
N THR A 231 -10.32 9.74 15.35
CA THR A 231 -11.04 10.51 14.34
C THR A 231 -10.87 9.91 12.95
N LEU A 232 -9.63 9.59 12.55
CA LEU A 232 -9.36 8.94 11.26
C LEU A 232 -10.08 7.58 11.12
N LEU A 233 -10.09 6.79 12.19
CA LEU A 233 -10.70 5.46 12.21
C LEU A 233 -12.23 5.50 12.00
N GLN A 234 -12.87 6.56 12.50
CA GLN A 234 -14.33 6.76 12.41
C GLN A 234 -14.76 7.63 11.23
N ALA A 235 -13.84 8.38 10.61
CA ALA A 235 -14.16 9.29 9.53
C ALA A 235 -14.74 8.55 8.30
N PRO A 236 -15.66 9.18 7.56
CA PRO A 236 -16.04 8.70 6.23
C PRO A 236 -14.89 8.92 5.23
N VAL A 237 -14.96 8.22 4.10
CA VAL A 237 -14.02 8.41 2.98
C VAL A 237 -14.10 9.86 2.48
N PRO A 238 -13.01 10.65 2.53
CA PRO A 238 -13.03 12.02 2.03
C PRO A 238 -13.22 12.11 0.52
N ALA A 239 -13.81 13.20 0.04
CA ALA A 239 -13.99 13.44 -1.38
C ALA A 239 -12.64 13.41 -2.13
N GLY A 240 -12.59 12.66 -3.24
CA GLY A 240 -11.38 12.51 -4.06
C GLY A 240 -10.39 11.45 -3.56
N ARG A 241 -10.70 10.72 -2.49
CA ARG A 241 -9.91 9.57 -2.01
C ARG A 241 -10.68 8.26 -2.27
N SER A 242 -9.97 7.22 -2.72
CA SER A 242 -10.59 5.89 -2.85
C SER A 242 -10.86 5.26 -1.47
N PRO A 243 -11.89 4.40 -1.33
CA PRO A 243 -12.13 3.66 -0.10
C PRO A 243 -10.91 2.88 0.38
N GLU A 244 -10.16 2.26 -0.54
CA GLU A 244 -8.97 1.45 -0.25
C GLU A 244 -7.83 2.30 0.28
N ALA A 245 -7.59 3.48 -0.33
CA ALA A 245 -6.60 4.43 0.15
C ALA A 245 -6.96 4.96 1.56
N HIS A 246 -8.25 5.14 1.84
CA HIS A 246 -8.69 5.51 3.18
C HIS A 246 -8.50 4.38 4.19
N ALA A 247 -8.89 3.15 3.82
CA ALA A 247 -8.71 1.93 4.61
C ALA A 247 -7.23 1.69 4.94
N PHE A 248 -6.33 1.92 3.99
CA PHE A 248 -4.88 1.83 4.20
C PHE A 248 -4.40 2.75 5.32
N MET A 249 -4.85 4.01 5.35
CA MET A 249 -4.53 4.93 6.45
C MET A 249 -5.19 4.54 7.77
N GLN A 250 -6.42 4.01 7.73
CA GLN A 250 -7.10 3.52 8.94
C GLN A 250 -6.36 2.33 9.58
N ARG A 251 -5.71 1.46 8.80
CA ARG A 251 -4.87 0.37 9.34
C ARG A 251 -3.74 0.89 10.20
N TYR A 252 -3.02 1.91 9.74
CA TYR A 252 -1.99 2.55 10.59
C TYR A 252 -2.57 3.13 11.87
N ALA A 253 -3.78 3.72 11.82
CA ALA A 253 -4.43 4.20 13.04
C ALA A 253 -4.77 3.06 14.00
N VAL A 254 -5.25 1.92 13.50
CA VAL A 254 -5.49 0.72 14.33
C VAL A 254 -4.20 0.25 14.99
N ASP A 255 -3.14 0.03 14.21
CA ASP A 255 -1.84 -0.44 14.72
C ASP A 255 -1.25 0.51 15.77
N ILE A 256 -1.33 1.83 15.53
CA ILE A 256 -0.83 2.82 16.48
C ILE A 256 -1.69 2.82 17.75
N LEU A 257 -3.02 2.83 17.62
CA LEU A 257 -3.92 2.87 18.78
C LEU A 257 -3.79 1.61 19.64
N GLU A 258 -3.62 0.44 19.03
CA GLU A 258 -3.36 -0.83 19.73
C GLU A 258 -2.11 -0.71 20.62
N LEU A 259 -1.02 -0.17 20.09
CA LEU A 259 0.23 0.00 20.84
C LEU A 259 0.13 1.06 21.93
N LEU A 260 -0.62 2.14 21.68
CA LEU A 260 -0.76 3.25 22.63
C LEU A 260 -1.68 2.88 23.79
N ARG A 261 -2.75 2.13 23.53
CA ARG A 261 -3.83 1.83 24.48
C ARG A 261 -4.38 0.41 24.27
N PRO A 262 -3.63 -0.63 24.66
CA PRO A 262 -4.03 -2.03 24.45
C PRO A 262 -5.34 -2.40 25.18
N ASP A 263 -5.68 -1.69 26.25
CA ASP A 263 -6.89 -1.97 27.05
C ASP A 263 -8.04 -0.97 26.78
N ASP A 264 -7.99 -0.21 25.66
CA ASP A 264 -9.06 0.76 25.33
C ASP A 264 -10.33 0.08 24.82
N GLU A 265 -11.38 0.09 25.64
CA GLU A 265 -12.69 -0.45 25.28
C GLU A 265 -13.30 0.21 24.03
N ASN A 266 -13.02 1.50 23.81
CA ASN A 266 -13.56 2.23 22.65
C ASN A 266 -12.91 1.75 21.36
N LEU A 267 -11.61 1.43 21.41
CA LEU A 267 -10.91 0.82 20.29
C LEU A 267 -11.51 -0.56 20.00
N ALA A 268 -11.67 -1.42 21.00
CA ALA A 268 -12.25 -2.74 20.82
C ALA A 268 -13.66 -2.69 20.19
N THR A 269 -14.50 -1.74 20.64
CA THR A 269 -15.84 -1.53 20.07
C THR A 269 -15.78 -1.05 18.62
N ALA A 270 -14.84 -0.15 18.29
CA ALA A 270 -14.64 0.34 16.93
C ALA A 270 -14.18 -0.80 16.00
N LEU A 271 -13.27 -1.66 16.44
CA LEU A 271 -12.75 -2.79 15.65
C LEU A 271 -13.86 -3.78 15.27
N VAL A 272 -14.75 -4.13 16.22
CA VAL A 272 -15.90 -4.99 15.93
C VAL A 272 -16.86 -4.31 14.96
N THR A 273 -17.15 -3.02 15.18
CA THR A 273 -18.07 -2.26 14.30
C THR A 273 -17.55 -2.20 12.87
N ILE A 274 -16.26 -1.91 12.69
CA ILE A 274 -15.60 -1.80 11.38
C ILE A 274 -15.53 -3.15 10.69
N SER A 275 -15.19 -4.21 11.42
CA SER A 275 -15.10 -5.57 10.85
C SER A 275 -16.45 -6.19 10.51
N GLN A 276 -17.57 -5.65 11.01
CA GLN A 276 -18.92 -6.07 10.65
C GLN A 276 -19.52 -5.28 9.49
N ASP A 277 -18.92 -4.15 9.11
CA ASP A 277 -19.43 -3.29 8.05
C ASP A 277 -18.98 -3.82 6.68
N ARG A 278 -19.84 -4.60 6.04
CA ARG A 278 -19.57 -5.22 4.73
C ARG A 278 -19.48 -4.22 3.57
N ASN A 279 -19.74 -2.93 3.81
CA ASN A 279 -19.50 -1.89 2.80
C ASN A 279 -18.09 -1.29 2.89
N ARG A 280 -17.31 -1.66 3.92
CA ARG A 280 -15.91 -1.24 4.03
C ARG A 280 -15.01 -2.20 3.26
N PRO A 281 -13.87 -1.71 2.73
CA PRO A 281 -12.90 -2.60 2.11
C PRO A 281 -12.41 -3.69 3.07
N ASP A 282 -12.27 -4.92 2.56
CA ASP A 282 -11.72 -6.07 3.28
C ASP A 282 -10.40 -5.73 4.00
N LEU A 283 -9.60 -4.87 3.37
CA LEU A 283 -8.34 -4.35 3.88
C LEU A 283 -8.43 -3.86 5.34
N ILE A 284 -9.48 -3.11 5.69
CA ILE A 284 -9.66 -2.61 7.06
C ILE A 284 -10.59 -3.50 7.88
N ALA A 285 -11.57 -4.15 7.25
CA ALA A 285 -12.50 -5.04 7.94
C ALA A 285 -11.79 -6.26 8.55
N LEU A 286 -10.99 -6.97 7.75
CA LEU A 286 -10.23 -8.15 8.19
C LEU A 286 -9.13 -7.77 9.18
N HIS A 287 -8.41 -6.68 8.91
CA HIS A 287 -7.39 -6.17 9.84
C HIS A 287 -8.00 -5.80 11.20
N SER A 288 -9.20 -5.21 11.21
CA SER A 288 -9.90 -4.88 12.46
C SER A 288 -10.37 -6.13 13.20
N ALA A 289 -10.85 -7.15 12.47
CA ALA A 289 -11.23 -8.45 13.05
C ALA A 289 -10.03 -9.11 13.75
N ALA A 290 -8.91 -9.20 13.05
CA ALA A 290 -7.66 -9.76 13.58
C ALA A 290 -7.14 -9.01 14.80
N THR A 291 -7.06 -7.68 14.72
CA THR A 291 -6.60 -6.87 15.85
C THR A 291 -7.53 -7.02 17.06
N PHE A 292 -8.85 -7.09 16.85
CA PHE A 292 -9.81 -7.37 17.93
C PHE A 292 -9.49 -8.68 18.69
N GLY A 293 -8.97 -9.69 18.00
CA GLY A 293 -8.50 -10.95 18.58
C GLY A 293 -7.63 -10.77 19.83
N ARG A 294 -6.79 -9.71 19.83
CA ARG A 294 -5.86 -9.37 20.92
C ARG A 294 -6.47 -8.48 22.00
N HIS A 295 -7.64 -7.88 21.76
CA HIS A 295 -8.32 -6.93 22.66
C HIS A 295 -9.51 -7.51 23.43
N ALA A 296 -9.69 -8.83 23.44
CA ALA A 296 -10.88 -9.44 24.01
C ALA A 296 -11.11 -9.14 25.51
N GLY A 297 -10.04 -8.89 26.27
CA GLY A 297 -10.13 -8.46 27.67
C GLY A 297 -10.87 -7.13 27.85
N ALA A 298 -10.59 -6.14 27.01
CA ALA A 298 -11.26 -4.83 27.01
C ALA A 298 -12.68 -4.88 26.41
N ALA A 299 -13.00 -5.92 25.63
CA ALA A 299 -14.26 -6.04 24.90
C ALA A 299 -15.37 -6.79 25.66
N LYS A 300 -15.05 -7.44 26.79
CA LYS A 300 -15.88 -8.44 27.48
C LYS A 300 -17.30 -7.97 27.86
N ALA A 301 -17.54 -6.67 27.93
CA ALA A 301 -18.84 -6.10 28.30
C ALA A 301 -19.68 -5.57 27.12
N LYS A 302 -19.20 -5.55 25.86
CA LYS A 302 -19.84 -4.78 24.77
C LYS A 302 -20.08 -5.52 23.45
N VAL A 303 -19.54 -6.72 23.24
CA VAL A 303 -19.90 -7.53 22.06
C VAL A 303 -21.28 -8.15 22.28
N ALA A 304 -22.33 -7.40 21.94
CA ALA A 304 -23.71 -7.77 22.24
C ALA A 304 -24.20 -9.05 21.52
N ALA A 305 -23.53 -9.48 20.43
CA ALA A 305 -23.92 -10.66 19.67
C ALA A 305 -22.71 -11.36 19.01
N PRO A 306 -21.91 -12.14 19.76
CA PRO A 306 -20.70 -12.82 19.25
C PRO A 306 -20.97 -13.75 18.05
N LEU A 307 -22.08 -14.50 18.08
CA LEU A 307 -22.46 -15.38 16.96
C LEU A 307 -22.81 -14.59 15.70
N LYS A 308 -23.51 -13.45 15.84
CA LYS A 308 -23.80 -12.59 14.69
C LYS A 308 -22.52 -12.02 14.07
N THR A 309 -21.52 -11.68 14.90
CA THR A 309 -20.20 -11.27 14.41
C THR A 309 -19.53 -12.39 13.63
N LEU A 310 -19.57 -13.62 14.17
CA LEU A 310 -19.03 -14.81 13.52
C LEU A 310 -19.68 -15.06 12.16
N ASP A 311 -21.01 -14.99 12.08
CA ASP A 311 -21.76 -15.18 10.84
C ASP A 311 -21.36 -14.13 9.78
N ILE A 312 -21.17 -12.87 10.20
CA ILE A 312 -20.75 -11.78 9.29
C ILE A 312 -19.32 -11.99 8.81
N TRP A 313 -18.38 -12.34 9.69
CA TRP A 313 -17.00 -12.60 9.27
C TRP A 313 -16.90 -13.81 8.36
N THR A 314 -17.70 -14.85 8.61
CA THR A 314 -17.81 -16.01 7.71
C THR A 314 -18.39 -15.60 6.35
N ALA A 315 -19.36 -14.68 6.32
CA ALA A 315 -19.87 -14.12 5.07
C ALA A 315 -18.80 -13.33 4.29
N ILE A 316 -17.92 -12.58 4.96
CA ILE A 316 -16.79 -11.90 4.32
C ILE A 316 -15.82 -12.93 3.69
N ALA A 317 -15.50 -14.01 4.40
CA ALA A 317 -14.70 -15.10 3.83
C ALA A 317 -15.38 -15.72 2.60
N PHE A 318 -16.67 -16.03 2.69
CA PHE A 318 -17.47 -16.54 1.57
C PHE A 318 -17.41 -15.61 0.35
N GLU A 319 -17.52 -14.29 0.54
CA GLU A 319 -17.43 -13.32 -0.55
C GLU A 319 -16.05 -13.30 -1.20
N ALA A 320 -14.98 -13.29 -0.40
CA ALA A 320 -13.61 -13.34 -0.90
C ALA A 320 -13.34 -14.62 -1.72
N PHE A 321 -13.86 -15.76 -1.28
CA PHE A 321 -13.79 -17.02 -2.04
C PHE A 321 -14.57 -16.93 -3.34
N GLY A 322 -15.80 -16.41 -3.32
CA GLY A 322 -16.63 -16.24 -4.51
C GLY A 322 -16.05 -15.26 -5.53
N GLU A 323 -15.39 -14.19 -5.10
CA GLU A 323 -14.64 -13.29 -5.99
C GLU A 323 -13.50 -14.00 -6.70
N GLU A 324 -12.81 -14.88 -5.97
CA GLU A 324 -11.64 -15.57 -6.48
C GLU A 324 -12.01 -16.70 -7.45
N VAL A 325 -13.12 -17.40 -7.19
CA VAL A 325 -13.76 -18.29 -8.17
C VAL A 325 -14.05 -17.52 -9.45
N LYS A 326 -14.75 -16.37 -9.36
CA LYS A 326 -15.06 -15.54 -10.54
C LYS A 326 -13.80 -15.06 -11.26
N ARG A 327 -12.75 -14.70 -10.53
CA ARG A 327 -11.47 -14.29 -11.11
C ARG A 327 -10.85 -15.44 -11.91
N LEU A 328 -10.73 -16.63 -11.33
CA LEU A 328 -10.14 -17.80 -11.98
C LEU A 328 -10.97 -18.29 -13.18
N GLU A 329 -12.30 -18.24 -13.08
CA GLU A 329 -13.20 -18.52 -14.22
C GLU A 329 -12.95 -17.60 -15.41
N GLN A 330 -12.63 -16.32 -15.17
CA GLN A 330 -12.31 -15.38 -16.25
C GLN A 330 -10.99 -15.71 -16.95
N PHE A 331 -10.02 -16.28 -16.23
CA PHE A 331 -8.76 -16.74 -16.82
C PHE A 331 -8.92 -18.04 -17.62
N ASN A 332 -9.83 -18.93 -17.18
CA ASN A 332 -10.09 -20.22 -17.84
C ASN A 332 -11.06 -20.14 -19.03
N LYS A 333 -11.69 -18.98 -19.29
CA LYS A 333 -12.44 -18.79 -20.54
C LYS A 333 -11.44 -18.84 -21.70
N PRO A 334 -11.62 -19.71 -22.70
CA PRO A 334 -10.84 -19.63 -23.92
C PRO A 334 -10.96 -18.20 -24.42
N ARG A 335 -9.85 -17.46 -24.47
CA ARG A 335 -9.83 -16.22 -25.25
C ARG A 335 -10.29 -16.64 -26.63
N GLU A 336 -11.48 -16.24 -27.03
CA GLU A 336 -11.84 -16.32 -28.44
C GLU A 336 -10.68 -15.67 -29.18
N ILE A 337 -9.95 -16.48 -29.95
CA ILE A 337 -8.94 -16.03 -30.89
C ILE A 337 -9.73 -15.32 -31.99
N ALA A 338 -10.21 -14.12 -31.66
CA ALA A 338 -10.87 -13.17 -32.54
C ALA A 338 -10.12 -11.84 -32.47
N MET A 339 -8.81 -11.89 -32.24
CA MET A 339 -7.90 -10.99 -32.93
C MET A 339 -7.38 -11.75 -34.14
N GLN A 340 -8.14 -11.68 -35.24
CA GLN A 340 -7.48 -11.67 -36.54
C GLN A 340 -6.45 -10.55 -36.45
N GLN A 341 -5.18 -10.89 -36.24
CA GLN A 341 -4.13 -9.95 -36.57
C GLN A 341 -4.43 -9.51 -38.01
N PRO A 342 -4.52 -8.21 -38.30
CA PRO A 342 -4.55 -7.79 -39.69
C PRO A 342 -3.35 -8.46 -40.37
N GLU A 343 -3.58 -9.11 -41.51
CA GLU A 343 -2.51 -9.67 -42.33
C GLU A 343 -1.41 -8.61 -42.47
N LYS A 344 -0.15 -9.03 -42.30
CA LYS A 344 0.98 -8.10 -42.40
C LYS A 344 0.86 -7.35 -43.73
N PRO A 345 1.06 -6.01 -43.76
CA PRO A 345 0.89 -5.23 -44.99
C PRO A 345 1.71 -5.77 -46.18
N ASP A 346 2.82 -6.45 -45.89
CA ASP A 346 3.70 -7.04 -46.89
C ASP A 346 3.05 -8.22 -47.65
N ASP A 347 2.10 -8.93 -47.04
CA ASP A 347 1.37 -10.05 -47.67
C ASP A 347 0.27 -9.57 -48.63
N LEU A 348 -0.13 -8.29 -48.58
CA LEU A 348 -1.13 -7.67 -49.46
C LEU A 348 -0.53 -7.11 -50.77
N LEU A 349 0.80 -7.16 -50.92
CA LEU A 349 1.52 -6.59 -52.07
C LEU A 349 2.10 -7.64 -53.03
N VAL A 350 1.89 -8.93 -52.77
CA VAL A 350 2.39 -10.01 -53.65
C VAL A 350 1.29 -10.39 -54.67
N PRO A 351 1.53 -10.26 -55.98
CA PRO A 351 0.62 -10.75 -57.01
C PRO A 351 0.41 -12.26 -56.87
N ALA A 352 -0.82 -12.73 -57.09
CA ALA A 352 -1.31 -14.07 -56.75
C ALA A 352 -0.69 -15.26 -57.52
N GLU A 353 0.45 -15.12 -58.19
CA GLU A 353 1.05 -16.18 -59.03
C GLU A 353 2.38 -16.76 -58.53
N GLU A 354 2.94 -16.28 -57.42
CA GLU A 354 4.13 -16.90 -56.81
C GLU A 354 3.88 -17.30 -55.35
N ARG A 355 3.02 -18.30 -55.15
CA ARG A 355 3.04 -19.12 -53.93
C ARG A 355 3.61 -20.49 -54.28
N VAL A 356 4.91 -20.53 -54.52
CA VAL A 356 5.66 -21.80 -54.54
C VAL A 356 6.18 -22.03 -53.13
N MET A 357 5.76 -23.15 -52.54
CA MET A 357 6.28 -23.63 -51.26
C MET A 357 7.77 -23.89 -51.41
N ASP A 358 8.59 -23.23 -50.60
CA ASP A 358 9.95 -23.67 -50.33
C ASP A 358 10.06 -24.05 -48.86
N ALA A 359 10.19 -25.36 -48.66
CA ALA A 359 10.53 -25.98 -47.40
C ALA A 359 12.03 -26.29 -47.49
N SER A 360 12.87 -25.45 -46.89
CA SER A 360 14.27 -25.76 -46.68
C SER A 360 14.66 -25.41 -45.24
N MET A 361 14.83 -26.48 -44.46
CA MET A 361 15.70 -26.49 -43.29
C MET A 361 17.11 -26.04 -43.73
N GLU A 362 17.71 -25.10 -43.02
CA GLU A 362 19.16 -25.05 -42.92
C GLU A 362 19.58 -24.49 -41.55
N ASP A 363 20.18 -25.39 -40.77
CA ASP A 363 21.01 -25.13 -39.61
C ASP A 363 22.12 -24.13 -39.92
N GLY A 364 22.51 -23.32 -38.92
CA GLY A 364 23.92 -22.97 -38.81
C GLY A 364 24.28 -21.57 -38.33
N TYR A 365 24.68 -21.53 -37.06
CA TYR A 365 25.79 -20.73 -36.51
C TYR A 365 25.68 -19.20 -36.37
N GLY A 366 25.82 -18.79 -35.11
CA GLY A 366 27.03 -18.05 -34.71
C GLY A 366 26.87 -16.54 -34.57
N GLY A 367 26.65 -16.09 -33.35
CA GLY A 367 26.75 -14.67 -32.99
C GLY A 367 26.92 -14.51 -31.49
N ASP A 368 28.19 -14.49 -31.07
CA ASP A 368 28.68 -14.16 -29.73
C ASP A 368 27.96 -12.94 -29.14
N MET A 369 27.50 -13.06 -27.89
CA MET A 369 27.46 -11.92 -26.99
C MET A 369 28.06 -12.33 -25.64
N ASP A 370 29.17 -11.65 -25.37
CA ASP A 370 30.06 -11.76 -24.24
C ASP A 370 29.34 -11.82 -22.89
N MET A 371 29.82 -12.76 -22.08
CA MET A 371 29.75 -12.65 -20.62
C MET A 371 30.68 -11.52 -20.18
N ASP A 372 30.12 -10.49 -19.53
CA ASP A 372 30.89 -9.67 -18.61
C ASP A 372 30.34 -9.83 -17.19
N ASP A 373 31.29 -10.17 -16.32
CA ASP A 373 31.19 -10.50 -14.92
C ASP A 373 31.16 -9.20 -14.11
N GLY A 374 30.01 -8.94 -13.45
CA GLY A 374 29.78 -7.73 -12.68
C GLY A 374 28.93 -8.02 -11.45
N SER A 375 29.45 -8.86 -10.57
CA SER A 375 28.98 -9.06 -9.20
C SER A 375 28.77 -7.75 -8.41
N TYR A 376 27.54 -7.24 -8.32
CA TYR A 376 27.16 -6.27 -7.28
C TYR A 376 25.69 -6.44 -6.83
N GLU A 377 25.56 -7.24 -5.77
CA GLU A 377 24.89 -6.90 -4.50
C GLU A 377 23.48 -6.26 -4.61
N MET A 378 22.48 -7.13 -4.51
CA MET A 378 21.07 -6.86 -4.26
C MET A 378 20.88 -6.03 -2.98
N GLY A 379 20.84 -4.70 -3.11
CA GLY A 379 20.38 -3.77 -2.10
C GLY A 379 18.86 -3.64 -2.10
N ALA A 380 18.14 -4.74 -1.95
CA ALA A 380 16.70 -4.74 -1.68
C ALA A 380 16.47 -4.44 -0.18
N GLU A 381 16.57 -3.17 0.22
CA GLU A 381 15.91 -2.71 1.46
C GLU A 381 14.41 -2.49 1.19
N GLY A 382 13.76 -3.53 0.69
CA GLY A 382 12.34 -3.77 0.94
C GLY A 382 12.24 -4.30 2.36
N SER A 383 12.12 -3.40 3.34
CA SER A 383 11.66 -3.76 4.68
C SER A 383 10.15 -4.03 4.60
N ASP A 384 9.82 -5.11 3.91
CA ASP A 384 8.63 -5.91 4.15
C ASP A 384 8.93 -6.74 5.41
N GLU A 385 8.96 -6.06 6.56
CA GLU A 385 9.15 -6.68 7.87
C GLU A 385 7.98 -6.29 8.78
N GLY A 386 7.07 -7.25 8.96
CA GLY A 386 5.99 -7.13 9.93
C GLY A 386 4.79 -8.05 9.74
N TYR A 387 4.73 -8.86 8.68
CA TYR A 387 3.88 -10.05 8.67
C TYR A 387 4.80 -11.24 8.57
N GLY A 388 5.20 -11.73 9.75
CA GLY A 388 5.98 -12.94 9.89
C GLY A 388 5.25 -14.09 9.22
N ASP A 389 5.83 -14.54 8.12
CA ASP A 389 5.98 -15.96 7.83
C ASP A 389 6.62 -16.63 9.04
N MET A 390 5.82 -16.94 10.06
CA MET A 390 6.23 -17.74 11.21
C MET A 390 5.03 -18.48 11.79
N GLY A 391 4.93 -19.77 11.45
CA GLY A 391 4.29 -20.73 12.35
C GLY A 391 3.36 -21.79 11.74
N MET A 392 3.63 -22.32 10.54
CA MET A 392 3.16 -23.66 10.17
C MET A 392 4.31 -24.66 10.38
N ASP A 393 4.38 -25.14 11.62
CA ASP A 393 4.89 -26.45 12.05
C ASP A 393 6.24 -26.96 11.49
N GLU A 394 7.34 -26.42 12.01
CA GLU A 394 8.54 -27.23 12.28
C GLU A 394 8.52 -27.69 13.74
N GLY A 395 7.71 -28.70 14.02
CA GLY A 395 7.70 -29.43 15.29
C GLY A 395 8.82 -30.48 15.34
N TYR A 396 9.85 -30.20 16.15
CA TYR A 396 11.01 -31.05 16.42
C TYR A 396 10.69 -32.47 16.92
N GLY A 397 11.38 -33.47 16.35
CA GLY A 397 11.99 -34.56 17.13
C GLY A 397 11.60 -36.00 16.77
N SER A 398 12.33 -36.64 15.85
CA SER A 398 12.75 -38.04 16.01
C SER A 398 13.88 -38.39 15.04
N TYR A 399 14.85 -39.14 15.55
CA TYR A 399 15.96 -39.70 14.82
C TYR A 399 15.50 -40.57 13.64
N GLY A 400 16.12 -40.36 12.48
CA GLY A 400 16.32 -41.40 11.47
C GLY A 400 15.10 -41.76 10.62
N MET A 401 14.81 -40.94 9.62
CA MET A 401 14.47 -41.36 8.25
C MET A 401 14.50 -40.09 7.40
N ALA A 402 15.22 -40.11 6.28
CA ALA A 402 15.12 -39.03 5.30
C ALA A 402 13.64 -38.93 4.86
N PRO A 403 13.00 -37.75 4.94
CA PRO A 403 11.66 -37.62 4.43
C PRO A 403 11.72 -37.89 2.93
N VAL A 404 10.87 -38.80 2.46
CA VAL A 404 10.54 -38.91 1.04
C VAL A 404 9.90 -37.57 0.69
N VAL A 405 10.68 -36.68 0.07
CA VAL A 405 10.14 -35.46 -0.51
C VAL A 405 9.27 -35.93 -1.67
N GLN A 406 7.95 -35.90 -1.48
CA GLN A 406 7.05 -35.96 -2.61
C GLN A 406 7.33 -34.72 -3.45
N GLU A 407 7.95 -34.92 -4.61
CA GLU A 407 8.06 -33.91 -5.66
C GLU A 407 6.64 -33.69 -6.20
N TYR A 408 6.05 -32.55 -5.85
CA TYR A 408 4.86 -32.03 -6.50
C TYR A 408 5.31 -31.18 -7.69
N GLU A 409 4.57 -31.22 -8.80
CA GLU A 409 4.84 -30.31 -9.90
C GLU A 409 4.61 -28.84 -9.47
N PRO A 410 5.39 -27.88 -10.00
CA PRO A 410 5.22 -26.48 -9.65
C PRO A 410 3.83 -25.98 -10.04
N GLN A 411 3.02 -25.61 -9.05
CA GLN A 411 1.66 -25.11 -9.26
C GLN A 411 1.65 -23.80 -10.07
N PRO A 412 0.58 -23.54 -10.84
CA PRO A 412 0.40 -22.26 -11.53
C PRO A 412 0.46 -21.07 -10.57
N ALA A 413 1.07 -19.96 -11.02
CA ALA A 413 1.24 -18.76 -10.21
C ALA A 413 -0.11 -18.20 -9.71
N GLU A 414 -1.17 -18.37 -10.49
CA GLU A 414 -2.54 -17.98 -10.16
C GLU A 414 -3.09 -18.75 -8.97
N VAL A 415 -2.84 -20.08 -8.91
CA VAL A 415 -3.27 -20.94 -7.80
C VAL A 415 -2.52 -20.55 -6.52
N VAL A 416 -1.21 -20.33 -6.61
CA VAL A 416 -0.39 -19.89 -5.48
C VAL A 416 -0.86 -18.53 -4.96
N ALA A 417 -1.12 -17.58 -5.85
CA ALA A 417 -1.64 -16.25 -5.48
C ALA A 417 -3.02 -16.34 -4.80
N THR A 418 -3.93 -17.15 -5.35
CA THR A 418 -5.24 -17.43 -4.75
C THR A 418 -5.10 -17.99 -3.35
N ARG A 419 -4.31 -19.06 -3.17
CA ARG A 419 -4.09 -19.68 -1.86
C ARG A 419 -3.55 -18.67 -0.86
N ARG A 420 -2.56 -17.86 -1.26
CA ARG A 420 -1.98 -16.84 -0.39
C ARG A 420 -3.04 -15.81 0.05
N ARG A 421 -3.86 -15.31 -0.88
CA ARG A 421 -4.94 -14.36 -0.58
C ARG A 421 -5.96 -14.96 0.38
N LEU A 422 -6.49 -16.15 0.06
CA LEU A 422 -7.55 -16.78 0.85
C LEU A 422 -7.05 -17.25 2.23
N ASN A 423 -5.81 -17.74 2.31
CA ASN A 423 -5.18 -18.04 3.59
C ASN A 423 -5.08 -16.80 4.48
N ASP A 424 -4.67 -15.64 3.94
CA ASP A 424 -4.65 -14.40 4.72
C ASP A 424 -6.04 -14.06 5.26
N VAL A 425 -7.08 -14.08 4.40
CA VAL A 425 -8.48 -13.83 4.83
C VAL A 425 -8.88 -14.74 5.99
N LEU A 426 -8.67 -16.05 5.86
CA LEU A 426 -9.05 -17.02 6.88
C LEU A 426 -8.22 -16.86 8.16
N GLN A 427 -6.92 -16.55 8.05
CA GLN A 427 -6.05 -16.30 9.20
C GLN A 427 -6.45 -15.05 9.97
N GLN A 428 -6.80 -13.95 9.30
CA GLN A 428 -7.26 -12.73 9.96
C GLN A 428 -8.56 -12.99 10.76
N ILE A 429 -9.50 -13.73 10.17
CA ILE A 429 -10.76 -14.09 10.84
C ILE A 429 -10.48 -15.07 12.00
N HIS A 430 -9.66 -16.10 11.78
CA HIS A 430 -9.27 -17.05 12.82
C HIS A 430 -8.63 -16.32 14.02
N LEU A 431 -7.73 -15.38 13.77
CA LEU A 431 -7.11 -14.56 14.80
C LEU A 431 -8.16 -13.70 15.54
N GLY A 432 -9.13 -13.12 14.83
CA GLY A 432 -10.22 -12.39 15.45
C GLY A 432 -11.14 -13.26 16.32
N VAL A 433 -11.35 -14.52 15.94
CA VAL A 433 -12.21 -15.46 16.67
C VAL A 433 -11.50 -16.03 17.90
N THR A 434 -10.24 -16.43 17.73
CA THR A 434 -9.51 -17.21 18.74
C THR A 434 -8.49 -16.39 19.53
N GLY A 435 -8.05 -15.24 19.03
CA GLY A 435 -6.91 -14.49 19.56
C GLY A 435 -5.56 -15.16 19.32
N SER A 436 -5.50 -16.22 18.51
CA SER A 436 -4.28 -16.96 18.18
C SER A 436 -4.00 -16.94 16.68
N ALA A 437 -2.73 -16.70 16.34
CA ALA A 437 -2.24 -16.82 14.96
C ALA A 437 -2.01 -18.27 14.55
N LYS A 438 -1.88 -19.19 15.52
CA LYS A 438 -1.73 -20.62 15.24
C LYS A 438 -3.09 -21.25 14.94
N PRO A 439 -3.20 -22.10 13.91
CA PRO A 439 -4.35 -22.98 13.74
C PRO A 439 -4.55 -23.84 14.99
N GLY A 440 -5.76 -24.29 15.25
CA GLY A 440 -6.06 -25.02 16.47
C GLY A 440 -6.77 -24.15 17.51
N MET A 441 -7.44 -24.84 18.43
CA MET A 441 -7.95 -24.19 19.64
C MET A 441 -6.77 -23.75 20.54
N PRO A 442 -6.66 -22.45 20.88
CA PRO A 442 -5.59 -21.98 21.75
C PRO A 442 -5.82 -22.39 23.20
N SER A 443 -4.72 -22.61 23.93
CA SER A 443 -4.74 -22.89 25.37
C SER A 443 -5.27 -21.72 26.20
N LYS A 444 -5.14 -20.48 25.68
CA LYS A 444 -5.71 -19.26 26.23
C LYS A 444 -6.59 -18.61 25.16
N PRO A 445 -7.92 -18.77 25.23
CA PRO A 445 -8.81 -18.17 24.25
C PRO A 445 -8.77 -16.63 24.37
N GLY A 446 -8.62 -15.96 23.23
CA GLY A 446 -8.84 -14.54 23.02
C GLY A 446 -10.03 -14.31 22.09
N GLY A 447 -10.05 -13.17 21.41
CA GLY A 447 -11.07 -12.82 20.41
C GLY A 447 -12.53 -13.01 20.83
N LEU A 448 -13.35 -13.45 19.88
CA LEU A 448 -14.76 -13.77 20.11
C LEU A 448 -14.96 -14.88 21.14
N LEU A 449 -14.08 -15.89 21.18
CA LEU A 449 -14.16 -16.98 22.16
C LEU A 449 -14.07 -16.50 23.61
N ALA A 450 -13.25 -15.47 23.87
CA ALA A 450 -13.08 -14.92 25.21
C ALA A 450 -14.24 -14.04 25.68
N VAL A 451 -14.97 -13.42 24.75
CA VAL A 451 -16.13 -12.55 25.07
C VAL A 451 -17.48 -13.28 24.97
N ALA A 452 -17.52 -14.44 24.32
CA ALA A 452 -18.73 -15.24 24.17
C ALA A 452 -19.27 -15.78 25.50
N ASP A 453 -20.60 -15.89 25.59
CA ASP A 453 -21.25 -16.64 26.66
C ASP A 453 -21.07 -18.15 26.45
N ASP A 454 -21.32 -18.96 27.48
CA ASP A 454 -21.05 -20.41 27.42
C ASP A 454 -21.89 -21.12 26.36
N ALA A 455 -23.09 -20.59 26.06
CA ALA A 455 -23.94 -21.09 24.99
C ALA A 455 -23.35 -20.84 23.58
N SER A 456 -22.74 -19.67 23.37
CA SER A 456 -22.11 -19.33 22.07
C SER A 456 -20.75 -19.99 21.89
N LYS A 457 -19.98 -20.20 22.97
CA LYS A 457 -18.64 -20.83 22.89
C LYS A 457 -18.67 -22.18 22.18
N GLY A 458 -19.64 -23.04 22.48
CA GLY A 458 -19.75 -24.35 21.83
C GLY A 458 -19.85 -24.25 20.30
N LYS A 459 -20.68 -23.32 19.81
CA LYS A 459 -20.84 -23.08 18.36
C LYS A 459 -19.58 -22.48 17.73
N ILE A 460 -18.92 -21.55 18.43
CA ILE A 460 -17.67 -20.95 17.95
C ILE A 460 -16.56 -22.02 17.89
N THR A 461 -16.48 -22.93 18.87
CA THR A 461 -15.52 -24.05 18.83
C THR A 461 -15.79 -24.99 17.66
N THR A 462 -17.04 -25.36 17.40
CA THR A 462 -17.40 -26.14 16.20
C THR A 462 -16.97 -25.43 14.92
N TRP A 463 -17.24 -24.13 14.82
CA TRP A 463 -16.81 -23.32 13.67
C TRP A 463 -15.29 -23.33 13.50
N VAL A 464 -14.49 -23.25 14.58
CA VAL A 464 -13.02 -23.31 14.49
C VAL A 464 -12.55 -24.64 13.93
N THR A 465 -13.14 -25.76 14.36
CA THR A 465 -12.80 -27.09 13.81
C THR A 465 -13.18 -27.23 12.33
N GLU A 466 -14.34 -26.69 11.93
CA GLU A 466 -14.75 -26.67 10.52
C GLU A 466 -13.78 -25.81 9.67
N MET A 467 -13.34 -24.66 10.20
CA MET A 467 -12.37 -23.79 9.54
C MET A 467 -10.98 -24.42 9.37
N GLU A 468 -10.53 -25.23 10.31
CA GLU A 468 -9.27 -25.99 10.18
C GLU A 468 -9.36 -27.01 9.04
N THR A 469 -10.53 -27.63 8.87
CA THR A 469 -10.79 -28.55 7.76
C THR A 469 -10.75 -27.79 6.43
N LEU A 470 -11.42 -26.63 6.34
CA LEU A 470 -11.37 -25.75 5.16
C LEU A 470 -9.94 -25.30 4.82
N LEU A 471 -9.13 -24.94 5.81
CA LEU A 471 -7.73 -24.55 5.63
C LEU A 471 -6.88 -25.71 5.13
N THR A 472 -7.12 -26.92 5.63
CA THR A 472 -6.42 -28.14 5.18
C THR A 472 -6.77 -28.42 3.71
N ASP A 473 -8.05 -28.38 3.37
CA ASP A 473 -8.55 -28.62 2.02
C ASP A 473 -8.06 -27.56 1.01
N LEU A 474 -8.05 -26.28 1.39
CA LEU A 474 -7.53 -25.19 0.56
C LEU A 474 -6.04 -25.37 0.25
N ASN A 475 -5.28 -25.90 1.22
CA ASN A 475 -3.84 -26.09 1.12
C ASN A 475 -3.44 -27.49 0.64
N ASP A 476 -4.38 -28.30 0.16
CA ASP A 476 -4.09 -29.61 -0.42
C ASP A 476 -3.16 -29.47 -1.62
N LYS A 477 -1.95 -30.02 -1.52
CA LYS A 477 -0.90 -29.89 -2.53
C LYS A 477 -1.15 -30.79 -3.75
N SER A 478 -2.07 -31.75 -3.65
CA SER A 478 -2.44 -32.65 -4.75
C SER A 478 -3.26 -31.97 -5.86
N LEU A 479 -3.78 -30.76 -5.62
CA LEU A 479 -4.50 -29.95 -6.60
C LEU A 479 -3.51 -29.16 -7.46
N GLU A 480 -2.92 -29.84 -8.44
CA GLU A 480 -1.87 -29.31 -9.31
C GLU A 480 -2.43 -28.50 -10.49
N GLU A 481 -3.61 -28.86 -11.01
CA GLU A 481 -4.25 -28.15 -12.12
C GLU A 481 -5.19 -27.02 -11.65
N THR A 482 -5.25 -25.95 -12.44
CA THR A 482 -6.14 -24.80 -12.15
C THR A 482 -7.62 -25.21 -12.16
N LYS A 483 -8.00 -26.19 -12.98
CA LYS A 483 -9.38 -26.66 -13.09
C LYS A 483 -9.80 -27.42 -11.82
N ASP A 484 -9.00 -28.38 -11.38
CA ASP A 484 -9.27 -29.17 -10.17
C ASP A 484 -9.29 -28.27 -8.93
N PHE A 485 -8.37 -27.29 -8.88
CA PHE A 485 -8.36 -26.28 -7.83
C PHE A 485 -9.62 -25.40 -7.85
N LEU A 486 -10.16 -25.04 -9.02
CA LEU A 486 -11.39 -24.25 -9.15
C LEU A 486 -12.62 -25.05 -8.70
N GLU A 487 -12.71 -26.33 -9.08
CA GLU A 487 -13.77 -27.24 -8.62
C GLU A 487 -13.76 -27.33 -7.09
N LYS A 488 -12.59 -27.58 -6.50
CA LYS A 488 -12.44 -27.60 -5.03
C LYS A 488 -12.77 -26.26 -4.39
N LEU A 489 -12.32 -25.14 -4.96
CA LEU A 489 -12.62 -23.81 -4.43
C LEU A 489 -14.13 -23.52 -4.43
N THR A 490 -14.86 -24.02 -5.43
CA THR A 490 -16.32 -23.92 -5.50
C THR A 490 -16.98 -24.72 -4.38
N GLU A 491 -16.52 -25.95 -4.11
CA GLU A 491 -17.01 -26.73 -2.97
C GLU A 491 -16.77 -26.03 -1.63
N LEU A 492 -15.58 -25.46 -1.43
CA LEU A 492 -15.23 -24.71 -0.22
C LEU A 492 -16.10 -23.46 -0.06
N THR A 493 -16.45 -22.81 -1.17
CA THR A 493 -17.35 -21.66 -1.19
C THR A 493 -18.76 -22.06 -0.72
N GLU A 494 -19.29 -23.21 -1.15
CA GLU A 494 -20.59 -23.72 -0.67
C GLU A 494 -20.57 -24.10 0.82
N GLN A 495 -19.44 -24.63 1.31
CA GLN A 495 -19.28 -24.92 2.74
C GLN A 495 -19.31 -23.62 3.56
N LEU A 496 -18.59 -22.58 3.14
CA LEU A 496 -18.61 -21.26 3.77
C LEU A 496 -19.99 -20.60 3.72
N GLU A 497 -20.75 -20.78 2.63
CA GLU A 497 -22.14 -20.30 2.54
C GLU A 497 -23.03 -20.94 3.63
N LYS A 498 -22.92 -22.26 3.81
CA LYS A 498 -23.66 -23.00 4.84
C LYS A 498 -23.27 -22.53 6.24
N MET A 499 -21.99 -22.28 6.49
CA MET A 499 -21.48 -21.79 7.77
C MET A 499 -21.93 -20.35 8.07
N ALA A 500 -21.95 -19.46 7.06
CA ALA A 500 -22.39 -18.07 7.21
C ALA A 500 -23.91 -17.91 7.33
N GLY A 501 -24.69 -18.91 6.89
CA GLY A 501 -26.14 -18.93 7.01
C GLY A 501 -26.83 -17.72 6.36
N ASP A 502 -27.71 -17.05 7.12
CA ASP A 502 -28.45 -15.90 6.59
C ASP A 502 -27.58 -14.65 6.35
N ALA A 503 -26.37 -14.60 6.89
CA ALA A 503 -25.43 -13.51 6.62
C ALA A 503 -24.90 -13.54 5.18
N ALA A 504 -24.77 -14.73 4.57
CA ALA A 504 -24.36 -14.89 3.17
C ALA A 504 -25.40 -14.33 2.18
N LYS A 505 -26.68 -14.41 2.51
CA LYS A 505 -27.80 -14.01 1.62
C LYS A 505 -28.02 -12.50 1.52
N LYS A 506 -27.42 -11.71 2.39
CA LYS A 506 -27.52 -10.26 2.31
C LYS A 506 -26.53 -9.75 1.27
N PRO A 507 -26.96 -9.14 0.16
CA PRO A 507 -26.03 -8.57 -0.80
C PRO A 507 -25.29 -7.39 -0.16
N VAL A 508 -23.99 -7.29 -0.41
CA VAL A 508 -23.25 -6.03 -0.20
C VAL A 508 -23.79 -5.03 -1.21
N ALA A 509 -24.15 -3.84 -0.74
CA ALA A 509 -24.51 -2.76 -1.65
C ALA A 509 -23.27 -2.50 -2.52
N ALA A 510 -23.42 -2.63 -3.84
CA ALA A 510 -22.31 -2.38 -4.75
C ALA A 510 -21.68 -1.02 -4.40
N PRO A 511 -20.35 -0.92 -4.26
CA PRO A 511 -19.72 0.35 -4.00
C PRO A 511 -20.12 1.30 -5.14
N ASP A 512 -20.69 2.46 -4.80
CA ASP A 512 -21.08 3.48 -5.77
C ASP A 512 -19.83 3.86 -6.59
N GLN A 513 -19.67 3.27 -7.77
CA GLN A 513 -18.60 3.59 -8.71
C GLN A 513 -18.76 5.01 -9.29
N ASP A 514 -19.88 5.69 -8.99
CA ASP A 514 -20.15 7.09 -9.36
C ASP A 514 -19.24 8.10 -8.64
N GLY A 515 -18.41 7.69 -7.68
CA GLY A 515 -17.38 8.53 -7.07
C GLY A 515 -16.26 8.98 -8.03
N MET A 516 -16.14 8.39 -9.23
CA MET A 516 -15.21 8.86 -10.27
C MET A 516 -15.81 9.89 -11.23
N VAL A 517 -17.12 10.15 -11.17
CA VAL A 517 -17.72 11.26 -11.90
C VAL A 517 -17.77 12.45 -10.95
N ALA A 518 -16.94 13.45 -11.22
CA ALA A 518 -16.95 14.71 -10.47
C ALA A 518 -18.39 15.18 -10.27
N ASN A 519 -18.85 15.23 -9.02
CA ASN A 519 -20.15 15.76 -8.67
C ASN A 519 -20.25 17.19 -9.26
N PRO A 520 -21.13 17.46 -10.23
CA PRO A 520 -21.21 18.77 -10.86
C PRO A 520 -21.64 19.86 -9.87
N ALA A 521 -22.24 19.50 -8.72
CA ALA A 521 -22.59 20.45 -7.66
C ALA A 521 -21.38 20.95 -6.86
N ALA A 522 -20.22 20.27 -6.90
CA ALA A 522 -19.00 20.73 -6.24
C ALA A 522 -18.28 21.83 -7.05
N VAL A 523 -18.56 21.94 -8.35
CA VAL A 523 -17.98 22.98 -9.22
C VAL A 523 -18.64 24.34 -8.98
N ASP A 524 -19.92 24.37 -8.65
CA ASP A 524 -20.65 25.63 -8.40
C ASP A 524 -20.30 26.30 -7.05
N GLN A 525 -19.77 25.55 -6.07
CA GLN A 525 -19.35 26.14 -4.79
C GLN A 525 -17.95 26.81 -4.85
N LEU A 526 -17.15 26.51 -5.88
CA LEU A 526 -15.84 27.13 -6.12
C LEU A 526 -15.89 28.34 -7.06
N ALA A 527 -17.01 28.56 -7.75
CA ALA A 527 -17.23 29.76 -8.56
C ALA A 527 -17.82 30.95 -7.76
N GLY A 528 -18.09 30.75 -6.47
CA GLY A 528 -18.78 31.71 -5.59
C GLY A 528 -17.94 32.26 -4.42
N ARG A 529 -16.61 32.32 -4.53
CA ARG A 529 -15.75 33.03 -3.55
C ARG A 529 -14.62 33.79 -4.22
#